data_AF-A0A3D9L4W0-F1
#
_entry.id   AF-A0A3D9L4W0-F1
#
_cell.length_a   1.000
_cell.length_b   1.000
_cell.length_c   1.000
_cell.angle_alpha   90.00
_cell.angle_beta   90.00
_cell.angle_gamma   90.00
#
_symmetry.space_group_name_H-M   'P 1'
#
loop_
_entity.id
_entity.type
_entity.pdbx_description
1 polymer ?
#
loop_
_entity_poly.entity_id
_entity_poly.type
_entity_poly.pdbx_seq_one_letter_code
_entity_poly.pdbx_strand_id
1 'polypeptide(L)'
;MNIIKKISGIVAIITLISTSTLANGNSTAESQSVKKARIAVESAPAYDWKTLAESAKICFEKNQNTEQALEWINKSISLEKDPMNLEILADYYVSNGETDKGIEKLVEAIDAGRAQNFWFDSSKIQAKIWKLR
;
A
#
# COMPACT_ATOMS: atom_id res chain seq x y z
N MET A 1 65.44 13.25 30.97
CA MET A 1 64.58 14.41 30.61
C MET A 1 64.11 14.22 29.17
N ASN A 2 62.83 13.91 29.02
CA ASN A 2 61.96 14.04 27.83
C ASN A 2 62.25 13.21 26.56
N ILE A 3 61.29 12.69 25.79
CA ILE A 3 59.93 12.14 25.98
C ILE A 3 59.66 11.43 24.63
N ILE A 4 59.39 10.13 24.69
CA ILE A 4 58.42 9.34 23.90
C ILE A 4 58.27 9.68 22.41
N LYS A 5 58.80 8.79 21.55
CA LYS A 5 58.43 8.67 20.12
C LYS A 5 56.94 8.31 20.04
N LYS A 6 56.13 9.16 19.41
CA LYS A 6 54.70 8.89 19.22
C LYS A 6 54.50 7.79 18.17
N ILE A 7 53.78 6.77 18.60
CA ILE A 7 53.46 5.53 17.92
C ILE A 7 52.37 5.80 16.88
N SER A 8 52.62 5.39 15.63
CA SER A 8 51.61 5.23 14.59
C SER A 8 50.65 4.11 15.00
N GLY A 9 49.44 4.47 15.40
CA GLY A 9 48.35 3.53 15.66
C GLY A 9 47.28 3.63 14.59
N ILE A 10 47.29 2.70 13.63
CA ILE A 10 46.17 2.48 12.71
C ILE A 10 45.05 1.83 13.51
N VAL A 11 43.95 2.54 13.71
CA VAL A 11 42.73 1.98 14.31
C VAL A 11 41.85 1.51 13.16
N ALA A 12 41.91 0.22 12.84
CA ALA A 12 40.96 -0.43 11.96
C ALA A 12 39.70 -0.79 12.77
N ILE A 13 38.65 0.01 12.64
CA ILE A 13 37.33 -0.29 13.19
C ILE A 13 36.66 -1.29 12.25
N ILE A 14 36.64 -2.56 12.66
CA ILE A 14 35.81 -3.59 12.03
C ILE A 14 34.44 -3.49 12.69
N THR A 15 33.53 -2.72 12.10
CA THR A 15 32.10 -2.83 12.41
C THR A 15 31.54 -4.09 11.76
N LEU A 16 31.45 -5.15 12.55
CA LEU A 16 30.60 -6.30 12.26
C LEU A 16 29.15 -5.83 12.29
N ILE A 17 28.61 -5.50 11.12
CA ILE A 17 27.16 -5.36 10.96
C ILE A 17 26.61 -6.79 10.96
N SER A 18 26.20 -7.27 12.14
CA SER A 18 25.37 -8.46 12.24
C SER A 18 24.00 -8.12 11.64
N THR A 19 23.80 -8.40 10.36
CA THR A 19 22.45 -8.45 9.81
C THR A 19 21.76 -9.66 10.41
N SER A 20 20.91 -9.44 11.41
CA SER A 20 19.95 -10.45 11.84
C SER A 20 18.96 -10.63 10.70
N THR A 21 19.15 -11.67 9.88
CA THR A 21 18.12 -12.16 8.98
C THR A 21 16.95 -12.64 9.84
N LEU A 22 15.89 -11.84 9.90
CA LEU A 22 14.59 -12.32 10.38
C LEU A 22 14.09 -13.34 9.35
N ALA A 23 14.35 -14.62 9.61
CA ALA A 23 13.64 -15.71 8.98
C ALA A 23 12.20 -15.68 9.48
N ASN A 24 11.34 -14.95 8.78
CA ASN A 24 9.90 -14.96 9.03
C ASN A 24 9.38 -16.35 8.63
N GLY A 25 9.19 -17.21 9.63
CA GLY A 25 8.69 -18.56 9.48
C GLY A 25 7.22 -18.58 9.11
N ASN A 26 6.93 -18.32 7.83
CA ASN A 26 5.74 -18.82 7.15
C ASN A 26 6.23 -19.33 5.78
N SER A 27 5.80 -20.51 5.35
CA SER A 27 6.06 -20.99 4.00
C SER A 27 5.30 -20.09 2.99
N THR A 28 5.85 -18.97 2.55
CA THR A 28 5.09 -17.96 1.78
C THR A 28 5.25 -18.13 0.28
N ALA A 29 4.75 -19.23 -0.28
CA ALA A 29 4.48 -19.22 -1.71
C ALA A 29 3.42 -18.16 -1.99
N GLU A 30 3.72 -17.19 -2.85
CA GLU A 30 2.77 -16.19 -3.34
C GLU A 30 1.50 -16.89 -3.84
N SER A 31 0.33 -16.43 -3.37
CA SER A 31 -0.94 -17.05 -3.76
C SER A 31 -1.17 -16.93 -5.27
N GLN A 32 -1.85 -17.92 -5.85
CA GLN A 32 -2.15 -17.88 -7.29
C GLN A 32 -2.98 -16.65 -7.70
N SER A 33 -3.82 -16.13 -6.80
CA SER A 33 -4.55 -14.88 -7.02
C SER A 33 -3.62 -13.67 -7.12
N VAL A 34 -2.61 -13.57 -6.24
CA VAL A 34 -1.64 -12.46 -6.28
C VAL A 34 -0.74 -12.56 -7.51
N LYS A 35 -0.33 -13.77 -7.91
CA LYS A 35 0.37 -14.00 -9.19
C LYS A 35 -0.42 -13.47 -10.38
N LYS A 36 -1.71 -13.80 -10.46
CA LYS A 36 -2.61 -13.35 -11.52
C LYS A 36 -2.82 -11.84 -11.50
N ALA A 37 -2.95 -11.24 -10.32
CA ALA A 37 -3.07 -9.79 -10.16
C ALA A 37 -1.85 -9.07 -10.76
N ARG A 38 -0.62 -9.53 -10.45
CA ARG A 38 0.59 -8.98 -11.05
C ARG A 38 0.62 -9.13 -12.57
N ILE A 39 0.32 -10.33 -13.10
CA ILE A 39 0.28 -10.57 -14.55
C ILE A 39 -0.75 -9.67 -15.24
N ALA A 40 -1.90 -9.45 -14.59
CA ALA A 40 -2.93 -8.54 -15.10
C ALA A 40 -2.39 -7.10 -15.21
N VAL A 41 -1.72 -6.59 -14.17
CA VAL A 41 -1.10 -5.26 -14.21
C VAL A 41 0.00 -5.16 -15.27
N GLU A 42 0.85 -6.17 -15.40
CA GLU A 42 1.94 -6.20 -16.40
C GLU A 42 1.42 -6.22 -17.84
N SER A 43 0.25 -6.83 -18.06
CA SER A 43 -0.37 -6.96 -19.39
C SER A 43 -1.34 -5.83 -19.71
N ALA A 44 -1.72 -5.01 -18.71
CA ALA A 44 -2.72 -3.97 -18.86
C ALA A 44 -2.16 -2.74 -19.60
N PRO A 45 -2.99 -2.03 -20.39
CA PRO A 45 -2.64 -0.72 -20.90
C PRO A 45 -2.27 0.25 -19.77
N ALA A 46 -1.35 1.19 -20.04
CA ALA A 46 -0.86 2.12 -19.01
C ALA A 46 -1.94 3.02 -18.38
N TYR A 47 -3.08 3.17 -19.05
CA TYR A 47 -4.24 3.96 -18.62
C TYR A 47 -5.35 3.13 -17.96
N ASP A 48 -5.18 1.80 -17.84
CA ASP A 48 -6.15 0.92 -17.22
C ASP A 48 -6.08 1.01 -15.69
N TRP A 49 -6.64 2.10 -15.17
CA TRP A 49 -6.74 2.37 -13.75
C TRP A 49 -7.54 1.28 -13.01
N LYS A 50 -8.50 0.63 -13.69
CA LYS A 50 -9.39 -0.35 -13.07
C LYS A 50 -8.64 -1.64 -12.76
N THR A 51 -7.84 -2.15 -13.70
CA THR A 51 -6.99 -3.33 -13.46
C THR A 51 -6.01 -3.10 -12.32
N LEU A 52 -5.44 -1.89 -12.21
CA LEU A 52 -4.58 -1.51 -11.07
C LEU A 52 -5.33 -1.60 -9.74
N ALA A 53 -6.53 -1.03 -9.65
CA ALA A 53 -7.33 -1.02 -8.42
C ALA A 53 -7.77 -2.43 -8.00
N GLU A 54 -8.30 -3.22 -8.92
CA GLU A 54 -8.74 -4.58 -8.66
C GLU A 54 -7.57 -5.49 -8.25
N SER A 55 -6.41 -5.32 -8.86
CA SER A 55 -5.19 -6.06 -8.51
C SER A 55 -4.68 -5.68 -7.12
N ALA A 56 -4.69 -4.39 -6.77
CA ALA A 56 -4.35 -3.92 -5.43
C ALA A 56 -5.28 -4.52 -4.36
N LYS A 57 -6.59 -4.54 -4.62
CA LYS A 57 -7.58 -5.15 -3.73
C LYS A 57 -7.27 -6.62 -3.44
N ILE A 58 -6.92 -7.41 -4.46
CA ILE A 58 -6.54 -8.82 -4.28
C ILE A 58 -5.35 -8.97 -3.33
N CYS A 59 -4.32 -8.13 -3.51
CA CYS A 59 -3.14 -8.13 -2.65
C CYS A 59 -3.47 -7.75 -1.19
N PHE A 60 -4.31 -6.71 -0.99
CA PHE A 60 -4.78 -6.32 0.34
C PHE A 60 -5.58 -7.43 1.02
N GLU A 61 -6.53 -8.07 0.33
CA GLU A 61 -7.34 -9.17 0.86
C GLU A 61 -6.52 -10.41 1.23
N LYS A 62 -5.38 -10.62 0.57
CA LYS A 62 -4.45 -11.73 0.86
C LYS A 62 -3.36 -11.36 1.86
N ASN A 63 -3.27 -10.09 2.25
CA ASN A 63 -2.15 -9.56 3.04
C ASN A 63 -0.80 -9.97 2.44
N GLN A 64 -0.67 -9.84 1.12
CA GLN A 64 0.51 -10.21 0.34
C GLN A 64 0.85 -9.09 -0.64
N ASN A 65 2.13 -8.74 -0.76
CA ASN A 65 2.64 -7.67 -1.63
C ASN A 65 1.90 -6.33 -1.42
N THR A 66 1.60 -5.98 -0.16
CA THR A 66 0.81 -4.79 0.20
C THR A 66 1.49 -3.47 -0.22
N GLU A 67 2.82 -3.41 -0.20
CA GLU A 67 3.59 -2.25 -0.67
C GLU A 67 3.35 -1.99 -2.17
N GLN A 68 3.47 -3.03 -3.00
CA GLN A 68 3.18 -2.94 -4.43
C GLN A 68 1.71 -2.62 -4.71
N ALA A 69 0.80 -3.19 -3.92
CA ALA A 69 -0.62 -2.88 -4.01
C ALA A 69 -0.92 -1.40 -3.70
N LEU A 70 -0.21 -0.80 -2.74
CA LEU A 70 -0.28 0.63 -2.46
C LEU A 70 0.20 1.48 -3.64
N GLU A 71 1.28 1.08 -4.31
CA GLU A 71 1.72 1.75 -5.54
C GLU A 71 0.65 1.69 -6.63
N TRP A 72 0.04 0.52 -6.84
CA TRP A 72 -0.99 0.34 -7.86
C TRP A 72 -2.26 1.11 -7.56
N ILE A 73 -2.77 1.10 -6.32
CA ILE A 73 -3.99 1.83 -5.98
C ILE A 73 -3.77 3.35 -6.07
N ASN A 74 -2.61 3.85 -5.65
CA ASN A 74 -2.27 5.27 -5.81
C ASN A 74 -2.14 5.66 -7.28
N LYS A 75 -1.52 4.81 -8.11
CA LYS A 75 -1.47 5.03 -9.56
C LYS A 75 -2.87 5.00 -10.18
N SER A 76 -3.73 4.07 -9.78
CA SER A 76 -5.13 4.02 -10.22
C SER A 76 -5.86 5.33 -9.93
N ILE A 77 -5.80 5.82 -8.68
CA ILE A 77 -6.39 7.10 -8.26
C ILE A 77 -5.83 8.27 -9.07
N SER A 78 -4.53 8.25 -9.40
CA SER A 78 -3.89 9.32 -10.18
C SER A 78 -4.32 9.34 -11.66
N LEU A 79 -4.67 8.18 -12.22
CA LEU A 79 -5.14 8.06 -13.60
C LEU A 79 -6.61 8.42 -13.71
N GLU A 80 -7.42 7.95 -12.76
CA GLU A 80 -8.85 8.26 -12.65
C GLU A 80 -9.24 8.23 -11.18
N LYS A 81 -9.68 9.38 -10.64
CA LYS A 81 -10.16 9.43 -9.25
C LYS A 81 -11.61 8.93 -9.21
N ASP A 82 -11.78 7.68 -8.79
CA ASP A 82 -13.05 6.97 -8.86
C ASP A 82 -13.53 6.48 -7.48
N PRO A 83 -14.84 6.46 -7.18
CA PRO A 83 -15.33 5.92 -5.91
C PRO A 83 -14.77 4.53 -5.58
N MET A 84 -14.62 3.65 -6.57
CA MET A 84 -14.16 2.28 -6.37
C MET A 84 -12.72 2.24 -5.83
N ASN A 85 -11.78 2.98 -6.42
CA ASN A 85 -10.38 2.91 -6.00
C ASN A 85 -10.14 3.59 -4.64
N LEU A 86 -10.91 4.64 -4.35
CA LEU A 86 -10.92 5.28 -3.04
C LEU A 86 -11.52 4.39 -1.95
N GLU A 87 -12.61 3.67 -2.23
CA GLU A 87 -13.18 2.69 -1.31
C GLU A 87 -12.21 1.54 -1.01
N ILE A 88 -11.47 1.05 -2.00
CA ILE A 88 -10.45 0.00 -1.81
C ILE A 88 -9.34 0.49 -0.89
N LEU A 89 -8.84 1.71 -1.11
CA LEU A 89 -7.81 2.30 -0.25
C LEU A 89 -8.34 2.57 1.17
N ALA A 90 -9.59 3.00 1.29
CA ALA A 90 -10.25 3.18 2.57
C ALA A 90 -10.34 1.86 3.37
N ASP A 91 -10.81 0.80 2.71
CA ASP A 91 -10.94 -0.53 3.33
C ASP A 91 -9.56 -1.05 3.78
N TYR A 92 -8.48 -0.78 3.02
CA TYR A 92 -7.11 -1.06 3.44
C TYR A 92 -6.73 -0.29 4.71
N TYR A 93 -6.92 1.02 4.76
CA TYR A 93 -6.59 1.82 5.96
C TYR A 93 -7.37 1.35 7.19
N VAL A 94 -8.67 1.11 7.05
CA VAL A 94 -9.50 0.58 8.15
C VAL A 94 -8.97 -0.77 8.65
N SER A 95 -8.58 -1.67 7.73
CA SER A 95 -8.05 -2.99 8.11
C SER A 95 -6.72 -2.93 8.89
N ASN A 96 -5.96 -1.84 8.73
CA ASN A 96 -4.72 -1.58 9.45
C ASN A 96 -4.92 -0.73 10.72
N GLY A 97 -6.17 -0.47 11.12
CA GLY A 97 -6.48 0.35 12.29
C GLY A 97 -6.37 1.86 12.05
N GLU A 98 -6.14 2.29 10.81
CA GLU A 98 -6.06 3.71 10.41
C GLU A 98 -7.45 4.24 10.04
N THR A 99 -8.42 4.06 10.95
CA THR A 99 -9.85 4.35 10.71
C THR A 99 -10.10 5.77 10.22
N ASP A 100 -9.42 6.77 10.77
CA ASP A 100 -9.59 8.18 10.37
C ASP A 100 -9.20 8.41 8.90
N LYS A 101 -8.08 7.81 8.46
CA LYS A 101 -7.67 7.86 7.05
C LYS A 101 -8.65 7.09 6.17
N GLY A 102 -9.18 5.97 6.66
CA GLY A 102 -10.26 5.24 6.00
C GLY A 102 -11.48 6.12 5.74
N ILE A 103 -11.96 6.81 6.78
CA ILE A 103 -13.11 7.73 6.67
C ILE A 103 -12.80 8.88 5.71
N GLU A 104 -11.59 9.46 5.74
CA GLU A 104 -11.15 10.49 4.79
C GLU A 104 -11.32 10.01 3.35
N LYS A 105 -10.82 8.81 3.01
CA LYS A 105 -10.94 8.26 1.66
C LYS A 105 -12.39 7.91 1.27
N LEU A 106 -13.23 7.48 2.21
CA LEU A 106 -14.66 7.28 1.96
C LEU A 106 -15.37 8.62 1.66
N VAL A 107 -15.01 9.70 2.33
CA VAL A 107 -15.55 11.04 2.01
C VAL A 107 -15.11 11.46 0.62
N GLU A 108 -13.82 11.29 0.28
CA GLU A 108 -13.34 11.55 -1.08
C GLU A 108 -14.04 10.71 -2.15
N ALA A 109 -14.41 9.46 -1.84
CA ALA A 109 -15.14 8.59 -2.76
C ALA A 109 -16.55 9.15 -3.06
N ILE A 110 -17.23 9.71 -2.07
CA ILE A 110 -18.52 10.39 -2.26
C ILE A 110 -18.36 11.60 -3.17
N ASP A 111 -17.33 12.41 -2.93
CA ASP A 111 -17.07 13.63 -3.71
C ASP A 111 -16.71 13.30 -5.16
N ALA A 112 -15.85 12.31 -5.38
CA ALA A 112 -15.50 11.81 -6.72
C ALA A 112 -16.74 11.30 -7.46
N GLY A 113 -17.58 10.49 -6.80
CA GLY A 113 -18.79 9.94 -7.41
C GLY A 113 -19.78 11.03 -7.82
N ARG A 114 -19.97 12.06 -6.99
CA ARG A 114 -20.82 13.22 -7.31
C ARG A 114 -20.26 14.09 -8.43
N ALA A 115 -18.94 14.21 -8.52
CA ALA A 115 -18.28 14.93 -9.60
C ALA A 115 -18.45 14.24 -10.95
N GLN A 116 -18.41 12.90 -10.98
CA GLN A 116 -18.62 12.10 -12.19
C GLN A 116 -20.11 11.97 -12.57
N ASN A 117 -21.00 11.86 -11.56
CA ASN A 117 -22.43 11.69 -11.76
C ASN A 117 -23.23 12.46 -10.70
N PHE A 118 -23.99 13.46 -11.13
CA PHE A 118 -24.84 14.26 -10.26
C PHE A 118 -25.82 13.42 -9.42
N TRP A 119 -26.28 12.28 -9.95
CA TRP A 119 -27.23 11.37 -9.28
C TRP A 119 -26.54 10.21 -8.55
N PHE A 120 -25.23 10.33 -8.25
CA PHE A 120 -24.48 9.28 -7.58
C PHE A 120 -25.08 8.91 -6.21
N ASP A 121 -25.44 7.64 -6.06
CA ASP A 121 -25.94 7.09 -4.80
C ASP A 121 -24.78 6.79 -3.84
N SER A 122 -24.61 7.67 -2.86
CA SER A 122 -23.60 7.55 -1.81
C SER A 122 -24.05 6.76 -0.59
N SER A 123 -25.27 6.21 -0.57
CA SER A 123 -25.87 5.59 0.63
C SER A 123 -25.02 4.44 1.19
N LYS A 124 -24.41 3.63 0.31
CA LYS A 124 -23.51 2.54 0.72
C LYS A 124 -22.25 3.05 1.42
N ILE A 125 -21.64 4.10 0.88
CA ILE A 125 -20.42 4.70 1.44
C ILE A 125 -20.74 5.40 2.76
N GLN A 126 -21.86 6.11 2.84
CA GLN A 126 -22.35 6.73 4.08
C GLN A 126 -22.60 5.69 5.17
N ALA A 127 -23.18 4.53 4.82
CA ALA A 127 -23.38 3.43 5.75
C ALA A 127 -22.05 2.82 6.24
N LYS A 128 -21.01 2.75 5.40
CA LYS A 128 -19.65 2.37 5.83
C LYS A 128 -19.11 3.38 6.85
N ILE A 129 -19.16 4.68 6.55
CA ILE A 129 -18.70 5.75 7.46
C ILE A 129 -19.43 5.66 8.81
N TRP A 130 -20.75 5.44 8.80
CA TRP A 130 -21.54 5.32 10.03
C TRP A 130 -21.08 4.17 10.93
N LYS A 131 -20.64 3.05 10.35
CA LYS A 131 -20.16 1.89 11.12
C LYS A 131 -18.76 2.09 11.72
N LEU A 132 -18.01 3.08 11.26
CA LEU A 132 -16.64 3.36 11.68
C LEU A 132 -16.53 4.45 12.75
N ARG A 133 -17.65 5.10 13.08
CA ARG A 133 -17.77 6.11 14.14
C ARG A 133 -18.20 5.45 15.44
#